data_AF-A0A849KIE0-F1
#
_entry.id   AF-A0A849KIE0-F1
#
_cell.length_a   1.000
_cell.length_b   1.000
_cell.length_c   1.000
_cell.angle_alpha   90.00
_cell.angle_beta   90.00
_cell.angle_gamma   90.00
#
_symmetry.space_group_name_H-M   'P 1'
#
loop_
_entity.id
_entity.type
_entity.pdbx_description
1 polymer ?
#
loop_
_entity_poly.entity_id
_entity_poly.type
_entity_poly.pdbx_seq_one_letter_code
_entity_poly.pdbx_strand_id
1 'polypeptide(L)'
;MVPQTPKFLKSLARALPLAACLLAGPALASDPAFDRAVESYHAGRMSDAYGRFMALAQGGDPDAARIVLFMGQYATMLFRTEWELTDQDNRMLRETAQRRSTRTFVPLEAFGHDSTGLRHARAVRESTGH
;
A
#
# COMPACT_ATOMS: atom_id res chain seq x y z
N MET A 1 6.51 74.62 -30.54
CA MET A 1 7.23 73.37 -30.26
C MET A 1 6.60 72.77 -29.01
N VAL A 2 5.62 71.88 -29.21
CA VAL A 2 4.75 71.35 -28.14
C VAL A 2 5.15 69.89 -27.90
N PRO A 3 5.59 69.49 -26.70
CA PRO A 3 5.95 68.10 -26.43
C PRO A 3 4.70 67.25 -26.27
N GLN A 4 4.52 66.27 -27.15
CA GLN A 4 3.55 65.19 -26.99
C GLN A 4 4.18 64.03 -26.23
N THR A 5 3.60 63.69 -25.08
CA THR A 5 3.82 62.41 -24.39
C THR A 5 2.50 61.64 -24.31
N PRO A 6 2.39 60.48 -24.97
CA PRO A 6 1.42 59.46 -24.61
C PRO A 6 2.13 58.27 -23.93
N LYS A 7 1.82 57.98 -22.66
CA LYS A 7 0.69 57.18 -22.13
C LYS A 7 1.09 55.73 -21.89
N PHE A 8 1.31 55.43 -20.61
CA PHE A 8 0.92 54.21 -19.90
C PHE A 8 0.47 53.02 -20.75
N LEU A 9 1.27 51.96 -20.80
CA LEU A 9 0.71 50.60 -20.82
C LEU A 9 1.46 49.68 -19.84
N LYS A 10 0.81 49.50 -18.69
CA LYS A 10 0.93 48.35 -17.81
C LYS A 10 0.70 47.07 -18.64
N SER A 11 1.76 46.30 -18.90
CA SER A 11 1.62 44.97 -19.50
C SER A 11 2.06 43.88 -18.54
N LEU A 12 1.02 43.29 -17.95
CA LEU A 12 0.84 41.86 -17.75
C LEU A 12 1.98 41.09 -17.08
N ALA A 13 1.91 41.14 -15.75
CA ALA A 13 1.95 39.92 -14.97
C ALA A 13 0.89 38.92 -15.50
N ARG A 14 1.34 37.69 -15.74
CA ARG A 14 0.62 36.39 -15.71
C ARG A 14 1.05 35.51 -16.88
N ALA A 15 2.16 34.82 -16.72
CA ALA A 15 2.42 33.58 -17.45
C ALA A 15 2.44 32.43 -16.42
N LEU A 16 1.35 31.67 -16.44
CA LEU A 16 1.20 30.23 -16.14
C LEU A 16 1.93 29.63 -14.91
N PRO A 17 1.22 29.28 -13.82
CA PRO A 17 1.56 28.12 -13.01
C PRO A 17 0.76 26.92 -13.56
N LEU A 18 1.17 26.38 -14.71
CA LEU A 18 0.50 25.22 -15.34
C LEU A 18 1.35 23.94 -15.17
N ALA A 19 2.08 23.84 -14.04
CA ALA A 19 2.96 22.72 -13.72
C ALA A 19 2.74 22.17 -12.30
N ALA A 20 1.53 22.30 -11.73
CA ALA A 20 1.23 21.86 -10.36
C ALA A 20 0.31 20.62 -10.28
N CYS A 21 -0.19 20.08 -11.40
CA CYS A 21 -1.15 18.95 -11.36
C CYS A 21 -0.51 17.55 -11.43
N LEU A 22 0.81 17.41 -11.56
CA LEU A 22 1.46 16.10 -11.71
C LEU A 22 2.05 15.51 -10.42
N LEU A 23 1.95 16.20 -9.29
CA LEU A 23 2.44 15.69 -7.99
C LEU A 23 1.36 15.12 -7.07
N ALA A 24 0.11 15.01 -7.54
CA ALA A 24 -0.90 14.19 -6.86
C ALA A 24 -0.65 12.72 -7.24
N GLY A 25 0.42 12.14 -6.73
CA GLY A 25 0.57 10.67 -6.72
C GLY A 25 -0.66 10.06 -6.04
N PRO A 26 -1.13 8.89 -6.48
CA PRO A 26 -2.26 8.24 -5.85
C PRO A 26 -1.94 8.09 -4.36
N ALA A 27 -2.65 8.83 -3.51
CA ALA A 27 -2.59 8.60 -2.08
C ALA A 27 -2.97 7.13 -1.89
N LEU A 28 -2.05 6.33 -1.35
CA LEU A 28 -2.32 4.99 -0.85
C LEU A 28 -3.52 5.11 0.10
N ALA A 29 -4.71 4.81 -0.39
CA ALA A 29 -5.90 4.78 0.43
C ALA A 29 -5.78 3.54 1.31
N SER A 30 -5.12 3.70 2.45
CA SER A 30 -5.03 2.68 3.48
C SER A 30 -6.41 2.54 4.12
N ASP A 31 -6.89 1.30 4.21
CA ASP A 31 -8.15 1.00 4.87
C ASP A 31 -7.89 0.88 6.39
N PRO A 32 -8.42 1.80 7.22
CA PRO A 32 -8.13 1.80 8.65
C PRO A 32 -8.52 0.50 9.36
N ALA A 33 -9.49 -0.25 8.84
CA ALA A 33 -9.87 -1.53 9.43
C ALA A 33 -8.83 -2.61 9.16
N PHE A 34 -8.26 -2.62 7.95
CA PHE A 34 -7.16 -3.51 7.58
C PHE A 34 -5.89 -3.16 8.38
N ASP A 35 -5.56 -1.88 8.52
CA ASP A 35 -4.40 -1.42 9.28
C ASP A 35 -4.47 -1.88 10.75
N ARG A 36 -5.65 -1.79 11.37
CA ARG A 36 -5.84 -2.30 12.74
C ARG A 36 -5.67 -3.81 12.84
N ALA A 37 -6.05 -4.57 11.81
CA ALA A 37 -5.81 -6.02 11.78
C ALA A 37 -4.32 -6.33 11.72
N VAL A 38 -3.58 -5.58 10.90
CA VAL A 38 -2.10 -5.64 10.79
C VAL A 38 -1.43 -5.22 12.10
N GLU A 39 -1.90 -4.16 12.77
CA GLU A 39 -1.39 -3.76 14.08
C GLU A 39 -1.56 -4.86 15.13
N SER A 40 -2.70 -5.54 15.16
CA SER A 40 -2.91 -6.69 16.06
C SER A 40 -1.98 -7.86 15.73
N TYR A 41 -1.71 -8.10 14.45
CA TYR A 41 -0.74 -9.11 14.02
C TYR A 41 0.67 -8.76 14.52
N HIS A 42 1.14 -7.53 14.30
CA HIS A 42 2.45 -7.08 14.76
C HIS A 42 2.59 -7.07 16.28
N ALA A 43 1.50 -6.82 17.01
CA ALA A 43 1.48 -6.86 18.47
C ALA A 43 1.44 -8.30 19.04
N GLY A 44 1.57 -9.34 18.21
CA GLY A 44 1.53 -10.73 18.65
C GLY A 44 0.13 -11.27 18.95
N ARG A 45 -0.92 -10.47 18.75
CA ARG A 45 -2.32 -10.84 19.05
C ARG A 45 -2.94 -11.58 17.87
N MET A 46 -2.43 -12.78 17.59
CA MET A 46 -2.75 -13.53 16.37
C MET A 46 -4.25 -13.86 16.23
N SER A 47 -4.94 -14.23 17.32
CA SER A 47 -6.39 -14.52 17.27
C SER A 47 -7.24 -13.28 17.00
N ASP A 48 -6.85 -12.12 17.53
CA ASP A 48 -7.54 -10.84 17.26
C ASP A 48 -7.30 -10.39 15.81
N ALA A 49 -6.05 -10.52 15.33
CA ALA A 49 -5.73 -10.27 13.94
C ALA A 49 -6.54 -11.17 12.99
N TYR A 50 -6.56 -12.48 13.27
CA TYR A 50 -7.34 -13.46 12.50
C TYR A 50 -8.82 -13.08 12.43
N GLY A 51 -9.45 -12.78 13.56
CA GLY A 51 -10.86 -12.39 13.61
C GLY A 51 -11.16 -11.12 12.79
N ARG A 52 -10.27 -10.13 12.83
CA ARG A 52 -10.40 -8.89 12.05
C ARG A 52 -10.24 -9.14 10.55
N PHE A 53 -9.24 -9.92 10.14
CA PHE A 53 -9.10 -10.29 8.73
C PHE A 53 -10.28 -11.13 8.25
N MET A 54 -10.82 -12.04 9.08
CA MET A 54 -12.00 -12.83 8.75
C MET A 54 -13.23 -11.93 8.52
N ALA A 55 -13.45 -10.95 9.40
CA ALA A 55 -14.55 -9.99 9.23
C ALA A 55 -14.40 -9.16 7.94
N LEU A 56 -13.18 -8.73 7.61
CA LEU A 56 -12.90 -8.02 6.35
C LEU A 56 -13.12 -8.91 5.12
N ALA A 57 -12.68 -10.17 5.19
CA ALA A 57 -12.85 -11.14 4.12
C ALA A 57 -14.33 -11.46 3.86
N GLN A 58 -15.13 -11.60 4.93
CA GLN A 58 -16.58 -11.72 4.85
C GLN A 58 -17.23 -10.45 4.26
N GLY A 59 -16.63 -9.28 4.49
CA GLY A 59 -16.97 -8.01 3.83
C GLY A 59 -16.56 -7.93 2.35
N GLY A 60 -15.92 -8.96 1.80
CA GLY A 60 -15.50 -9.03 0.41
C GLY A 60 -14.08 -8.54 0.14
N ASP A 61 -13.27 -8.35 1.18
CA ASP A 61 -11.88 -7.93 1.04
C ASP A 61 -10.96 -9.07 0.53
N PRO A 62 -10.38 -8.95 -0.68
CA PRO A 62 -9.60 -10.02 -1.27
C PRO A 62 -8.26 -10.27 -0.57
N ASP A 63 -7.63 -9.25 0.00
CA ASP A 63 -6.33 -9.41 0.67
C ASP A 63 -6.50 -10.04 2.03
N ALA A 64 -7.50 -9.59 2.78
CA ALA A 64 -7.84 -10.18 4.07
C ALA A 64 -8.22 -11.65 3.88
N ALA A 65 -8.98 -12.00 2.84
CA ALA A 65 -9.31 -13.40 2.53
C ALA A 65 -8.08 -14.27 2.29
N ARG A 66 -7.07 -13.77 1.56
CA ARG A 66 -5.79 -14.47 1.35
C ARG A 66 -5.05 -14.68 2.67
N ILE A 67 -5.02 -13.66 3.51
CA ILE A 67 -4.35 -13.72 4.83
C ILE A 67 -5.05 -14.75 5.72
N VAL A 68 -6.38 -14.76 5.78
CA VAL A 68 -7.14 -15.73 6.59
C VAL A 68 -6.88 -17.16 6.12
N LEU A 69 -6.89 -17.41 4.80
CA LEU A 69 -6.56 -18.73 4.25
C LEU A 69 -5.14 -19.17 4.65
N PHE A 70 -4.17 -18.26 4.56
CA PHE A 70 -2.80 -18.54 5.00
C PHE A 70 -2.72 -18.82 6.50
N MET A 71 -3.33 -17.97 7.33
CA MET A 71 -3.32 -18.12 8.79
C MET A 71 -4.01 -19.41 9.23
N GLY A 72 -5.14 -19.76 8.62
CA GLY A 72 -5.85 -21.01 8.90
C GLY A 72 -5.04 -22.24 8.48
N GLN A 73 -4.47 -22.24 7.27
CA GLN A 73 -3.67 -23.37 6.77
C GLN A 73 -2.43 -23.66 7.62
N TYR A 74 -1.79 -22.62 8.16
CA TYR A 74 -0.54 -22.74 8.92
C TYR A 74 -0.71 -22.45 10.42
N ALA A 75 -1.95 -22.47 10.92
CA ALA A 75 -2.32 -22.07 12.28
C ALA A 75 -1.44 -22.74 13.35
N THR A 76 -1.39 -24.07 13.31
CA THR A 76 -0.70 -24.88 14.32
C THR A 76 0.81 -24.70 14.25
N MET A 77 1.36 -24.63 13.03
CA MET A 77 2.80 -24.57 12.80
C MET A 77 3.38 -23.20 13.17
N LEU A 78 2.73 -22.11 12.78
CA LEU A 78 3.27 -20.76 12.94
C LEU A 78 2.81 -20.08 14.23
N PHE A 79 1.59 -20.38 14.69
CA PHE A 79 0.96 -19.63 15.78
C PHE A 79 0.59 -20.51 16.98
N ARG A 80 0.85 -21.83 16.92
CA ARG A 80 0.53 -22.80 17.98
C ARG A 80 -0.94 -22.73 18.41
N THR A 81 -1.81 -22.44 17.46
CA THR A 81 -3.25 -22.31 17.64
C THR A 81 -3.96 -23.07 16.54
N GLU A 82 -5.25 -23.28 16.70
CA GLU A 82 -6.08 -23.96 15.71
C GLU A 82 -7.29 -23.07 15.42
N TRP A 83 -7.42 -22.67 14.16
CA TRP A 83 -8.62 -22.00 13.67
C TRP A 83 -9.28 -22.94 12.69
N GLU A 84 -10.42 -23.49 13.09
CA GLU A 84 -11.23 -24.32 12.22
C GLU A 84 -11.93 -23.42 11.20
N LEU A 85 -11.57 -23.58 9.92
CA LEU A 85 -12.33 -23.02 8.81
C LEU A 85 -13.34 -24.07 8.36
N THR A 86 -14.63 -23.75 8.43
CA THR A 86 -15.65 -24.62 7.87
C THR A 86 -15.47 -24.77 6.35
N ASP A 87 -16.05 -25.81 5.75
CA ASP A 87 -16.02 -25.96 4.28
C ASP A 87 -16.67 -24.76 3.57
N GLN A 88 -17.69 -24.17 4.19
CA GLN A 88 -18.35 -22.97 3.68
C GLN A 88 -17.40 -21.77 3.72
N ASP A 89 -16.72 -21.54 4.83
CA ASP A 89 -15.74 -20.46 4.96
C ASP A 89 -14.60 -20.64 3.96
N ASN A 90 -14.07 -21.85 3.82
CA ASN A 90 -13.03 -22.16 2.85
C ASN A 90 -13.44 -21.81 1.41
N ARG A 91 -14.67 -22.15 1.00
CA ARG A 91 -15.17 -21.80 -0.34
C ARG A 91 -15.31 -20.29 -0.52
N MET A 92 -15.96 -19.62 0.44
CA MET A 92 -16.17 -18.17 0.41
C MET A 92 -14.83 -17.41 0.35
N LEU A 93 -13.89 -17.78 1.22
CA LEU A 93 -12.58 -17.13 1.27
C LEU A 93 -11.81 -17.32 -0.03
N ARG A 94 -11.85 -18.50 -0.64
CA ARG A 94 -11.18 -18.74 -1.93
C ARG A 94 -11.81 -17.93 -3.06
N GLU A 95 -13.14 -17.82 -3.11
CA GLU A 95 -13.82 -16.97 -4.08
C GLU A 95 -13.42 -15.49 -3.91
N THR A 96 -13.48 -14.98 -2.68
CA THR A 96 -13.10 -13.60 -2.36
C THR A 96 -11.62 -13.34 -2.67
N ALA A 97 -10.73 -14.27 -2.33
CA ALA A 97 -9.29 -14.17 -2.57
C ALA A 97 -8.92 -14.14 -4.07
N GLN A 98 -9.80 -14.58 -4.97
CA GLN A 98 -9.57 -14.49 -6.42
C GLN A 98 -9.88 -13.09 -6.98
N ARG A 99 -10.59 -12.25 -6.23
CA ARG A 99 -10.94 -10.89 -6.67
C ARG A 99 -9.70 -10.00 -6.71
N ARG A 100 -9.68 -9.05 -7.65
CA ARG A 100 -8.58 -8.10 -7.77
C ARG A 100 -8.53 -7.21 -6.53
N SER A 101 -7.36 -7.11 -5.90
CA SER A 101 -7.17 -6.12 -4.84
C SER A 101 -7.06 -4.71 -5.43
N THR A 102 -7.71 -3.76 -4.76
CA THR A 102 -7.58 -2.33 -5.01
C THR A 102 -6.49 -1.68 -4.14
N ARG A 103 -5.97 -2.39 -3.13
CA ARG A 103 -4.83 -1.89 -2.36
C ARG A 103 -3.60 -1.88 -3.24
N THR A 104 -3.01 -0.71 -3.34
CA THR A 104 -1.70 -0.57 -3.98
C THR A 104 -0.69 -1.19 -3.02
N PHE A 105 -0.36 -2.46 -3.23
CA PHE A 105 0.78 -3.05 -2.54
C PHE A 105 2.02 -2.35 -3.08
N VAL A 106 2.73 -1.62 -2.23
CA VAL A 106 4.05 -1.09 -2.59
C VAL A 106 4.96 -2.31 -2.74
N PRO A 107 5.45 -2.63 -3.95
CA PRO A 107 6.34 -3.77 -4.13
C PRO A 107 7.55 -3.61 -3.20
N LEU A 108 8.02 -4.70 -2.60
CA LEU A 108 9.22 -4.70 -1.72
C LEU A 108 10.44 -4.06 -2.42
N GLU A 109 10.46 -4.10 -3.76
CA GLU A 109 11.43 -3.44 -4.63
C GLU A 109 11.53 -1.92 -4.40
N ALA A 110 10.41 -1.25 -4.08
CA ALA A 110 10.40 0.18 -3.77
C ALA A 110 11.14 0.50 -2.45
N PHE A 111 11.36 -0.50 -1.59
CA PHE A 111 12.18 -0.40 -0.38
C PHE A 111 13.60 -0.95 -0.55
N GLY A 112 14.04 -1.20 -1.79
CA GLY A 112 15.38 -1.69 -2.11
C GLY A 112 15.63 -3.15 -1.70
N HIS A 113 14.56 -3.93 -1.51
CA HIS A 113 14.63 -5.37 -1.29
C HIS A 113 14.26 -6.06 -2.61
N ASP A 114 15.08 -7.00 -3.05
CA ASP A 114 14.75 -7.82 -4.22
C ASP A 114 13.64 -8.85 -3.89
N SER A 115 13.26 -9.68 -4.86
CA SER A 115 12.28 -10.76 -4.68
C SER A 115 12.67 -11.80 -3.62
N THR A 116 13.90 -11.76 -3.11
CA THR A 116 14.38 -12.64 -2.02
C THR A 116 14.27 -11.98 -0.65
N GLY A 117 13.88 -10.70 -0.57
CA GLY A 117 13.81 -9.96 0.68
C GLY A 117 15.18 -9.57 1.23
N LEU A 118 16.24 -9.61 0.42
CA LEU A 118 17.57 -9.17 0.81
C LEU A 118 17.78 -7.73 0.35
N ARG A 119 18.28 -6.88 1.26
CA ARG A 119 18.79 -5.57 0.87
C ARG A 119 20.00 -5.77 -0.02
N HIS A 120 19.91 -5.30 -1.27
CA HIS A 120 21.12 -5.00 -2.00
C HIS A 120 21.81 -3.84 -1.28
N ALA A 121 22.84 -4.16 -0.49
CA ALA A 121 23.84 -3.19 -0.13
C ALA A 121 24.43 -2.69 -1.46
N ARG A 122 23.97 -1.52 -1.90
CA ARG A 122 24.54 -0.82 -3.06
C ARG A 122 26.00 -0.64 -2.71
N ALA A 123 26.85 -1.49 -3.29
CA ALA A 123 28.29 -1.32 -3.23
C ALA A 123 28.57 0.01 -3.93
N VAL A 124 28.67 1.07 -3.13
CA VAL A 124 29.28 2.32 -3.53
C VAL A 124 30.75 1.97 -3.72
N ARG A 125 31.09 1.45 -4.91
CA ARG A 125 32.44 1.56 -5.44
C ARG A 125 32.62 3.05 -5.70
N GLU A 126 33.12 3.73 -4.68
CA GLU A 126 33.82 4.99 -4.87
C GLU A 126 34.92 4.72 -5.89
N SER A 127 34.69 5.22 -7.10
CA SER A 127 35.68 5.37 -8.15
C SER A 127 36.67 6.45 -7.70
N THR A 128 37.49 6.14 -6.71
CA THR A 128 38.73 6.88 -6.44
C THR A 128 39.79 6.30 -7.38
N GLY A 129 39.64 6.63 -8.67
CA GLY A 129 40.62 6.36 -9.71
C GLY A 129 41.39 7.63 -9.99
N HIS A 130 42.62 7.66 -9.46
CA HIS A 130 43.70 8.59 -9.76
C HIS A 130 44.04 8.68 -11.25
#